data_AF-A0A6M4IQ56-F1
#
_entry.id   AF-A0A6M4IQ56-F1
#
_cell.length_a   1.000
_cell.length_b   1.000
_cell.length_c   1.000
_cell.angle_alpha   90.00
_cell.angle_beta   90.00
_cell.angle_gamma   90.00
#
_symmetry.space_group_name_H-M   'P 1'
#
loop_
_entity.id
_entity.type
_entity.pdbx_description
1 polymer ?
#
loop_
_entity_poly.entity_id
_entity_poly.type
_entity_poly.pdbx_seq_one_letter_code
_entity_poly.pdbx_strand_id
1 'polypeptide(L)'
;MRSWVVMSVALLGSAVACARSAQEGAVQEARPIASAQGAAPRPQGPRRVPPTPMKLDTLRREAVAELMATLVGRENEPAGTVFKNVKLHKTMPAKEFVTMMDEQFGRGLGVNCTGCHMDNKDYASDARKDKIIALQMVKMQRDIDAKYIAKVKELDDPRPKTTCVMCHRGAGHLTTEMDVPTAPVPQRKRG
;
A
#
# COMPACT_ATOMS: atom_id res chain seq x y z
N MET A 1 -39.00 -55.89 55.37
CA MET A 1 -39.05 -57.07 54.47
C MET A 1 -39.90 -56.71 53.26
N ARG A 2 -39.48 -57.11 52.05
CA ARG A 2 -40.11 -56.91 50.71
C ARG A 2 -39.87 -55.50 50.15
N SER A 3 -39.41 -55.27 48.92
CA SER A 3 -39.05 -56.11 47.77
C SER A 3 -38.02 -55.34 46.93
N TRP A 4 -37.05 -56.04 46.31
CA TRP A 4 -36.13 -55.44 45.34
C TRP A 4 -36.78 -55.42 43.95
N VAL A 5 -36.82 -54.25 43.33
CA VAL A 5 -37.26 -54.03 41.95
C VAL A 5 -36.06 -54.21 41.02
N VAL A 6 -36.28 -54.97 39.95
CA VAL A 6 -35.34 -55.25 38.87
C VAL A 6 -35.24 -54.02 37.96
N MET A 7 -34.05 -53.48 37.73
CA MET A 7 -33.81 -52.40 36.77
C MET A 7 -33.02 -52.94 35.57
N SER A 8 -33.70 -53.08 34.44
CA SER A 8 -33.11 -53.37 33.14
C SER A 8 -32.39 -52.12 32.61
N VAL A 9 -31.10 -52.24 32.31
CA VAL A 9 -30.30 -51.20 31.67
C VAL A 9 -30.42 -51.36 30.15
N ALA A 10 -31.17 -50.46 29.51
CA ALA A 10 -31.15 -50.30 28.06
C ALA A 10 -30.00 -49.36 27.66
N LEU A 11 -29.08 -49.86 26.84
CA LEU A 11 -27.96 -49.11 26.28
C LEU A 11 -28.47 -48.02 25.31
N LEU A 12 -28.25 -46.75 25.68
CA LEU A 12 -28.47 -45.58 24.84
C LEU A 12 -27.36 -45.48 23.78
N GLY A 13 -27.66 -45.94 22.56
CA GLY A 13 -26.92 -45.54 21.36
C GLY A 13 -27.54 -44.27 20.78
N SER A 14 -26.99 -43.10 21.12
CA SER A 14 -27.36 -41.84 20.46
C SER A 14 -26.20 -41.41 19.56
N ALA A 15 -26.35 -41.64 18.26
CA ALA A 15 -25.47 -41.11 17.24
C ALA A 15 -25.70 -39.59 17.15
N VAL A 16 -24.80 -38.81 17.75
CA VAL A 16 -24.76 -37.36 17.56
C VAL A 16 -24.06 -37.08 16.23
N ALA A 17 -24.87 -36.92 15.18
CA ALA A 17 -24.40 -36.30 13.95
C ALA A 17 -24.19 -34.79 14.22
N CYS A 18 -22.94 -34.36 14.38
CA CYS A 18 -22.58 -32.94 14.34
C CYS A 18 -22.72 -32.43 12.90
N ALA A 19 -23.93 -32.02 12.52
CA ALA A 19 -24.11 -31.09 11.41
C ALA A 19 -23.51 -29.74 11.83
N ARG A 20 -22.30 -29.44 11.35
CA ARG A 20 -21.77 -28.07 11.35
C ARG A 20 -22.58 -27.29 10.30
N SER A 21 -23.60 -26.58 10.76
CA SER A 21 -24.18 -25.48 9.99
C SER A 21 -23.08 -24.44 9.76
N ALA A 22 -22.73 -24.22 8.50
CA ALA A 22 -21.95 -23.07 8.07
C ALA A 22 -22.79 -21.83 8.39
N GLN A 23 -22.40 -21.11 9.44
CA GLN A 23 -22.96 -19.79 9.70
C GLN A 23 -22.17 -18.82 8.84
N GLU A 24 -22.60 -18.64 7.59
CA GLU A 24 -22.29 -17.44 6.82
C GLU A 24 -22.70 -16.24 7.65
N GLY A 25 -21.72 -15.45 8.10
CA GLY A 25 -21.99 -14.21 8.79
C GLY A 25 -22.77 -13.30 7.85
N ALA A 26 -24.03 -13.01 8.20
CA ALA A 26 -24.83 -12.02 7.50
C ALA A 26 -24.05 -10.69 7.49
N VAL A 27 -23.69 -10.24 6.29
CA VAL A 27 -23.18 -8.89 6.07
C VAL A 27 -24.30 -7.96 6.48
N GLN A 28 -24.06 -7.10 7.49
CA GLN A 28 -25.02 -6.07 7.87
C GLN A 28 -25.29 -5.18 6.66
N GLU A 29 -26.55 -5.09 6.27
CA GLU A 29 -26.98 -4.22 5.17
C GLU A 29 -26.57 -2.78 5.48
N ALA A 30 -25.82 -2.17 4.55
CA ALA A 30 -25.34 -0.82 4.70
C ALA A 30 -26.54 0.13 4.79
N ARG A 31 -26.71 0.79 5.94
CA ARG A 31 -27.69 1.87 6.07
C ARG A 31 -27.31 2.98 5.09
N PRO A 32 -28.25 3.52 4.30
CA PRO A 32 -27.95 4.63 3.41
C PRO A 32 -27.48 5.82 4.26
N ILE A 33 -26.31 6.35 3.91
CA ILE A 33 -25.85 7.62 4.46
C ILE A 33 -26.86 8.66 3.98
N ALA A 34 -27.58 9.29 4.92
CA ALA A 34 -28.50 10.37 4.60
C ALA A 34 -27.73 11.40 3.74
N SER A 35 -28.19 11.60 2.51
CA SER A 35 -27.63 12.59 1.62
C SER A 35 -27.76 13.94 2.30
N ALA A 36 -26.65 14.56 2.68
CA ALA A 36 -26.62 15.93 3.19
C ALA A 36 -26.94 16.88 2.02
N GLN A 37 -28.19 16.88 1.57
CA GLN A 37 -28.71 17.88 0.66
C GLN A 37 -28.85 19.16 1.47
N GLY A 38 -27.97 20.14 1.22
CA GLY A 38 -28.07 21.48 1.80
C GLY A 38 -26.80 22.05 2.45
N ALA A 39 -25.70 21.31 2.50
CA ALA A 39 -24.43 21.93 2.88
C ALA A 39 -23.91 22.78 1.71
N ALA A 40 -24.00 24.10 1.84
CA ALA A 40 -23.34 25.02 0.93
C ALA A 40 -21.84 24.64 0.80
N PRO A 41 -21.25 24.67 -0.40
CA PRO A 41 -19.85 24.35 -0.58
C PRO A 41 -19.03 25.27 0.33
N ARG A 42 -18.25 24.66 1.23
CA ARG A 42 -17.30 25.43 2.05
C ARG A 42 -16.46 26.29 1.11
N PRO A 43 -16.26 27.59 1.40
CA PRO A 43 -15.41 28.43 0.59
C PRO A 43 -14.04 27.75 0.49
N GLN A 44 -13.72 27.28 -0.73
CA GLN A 44 -12.40 26.73 -1.00
C GLN A 44 -11.46 27.92 -0.92
N GLY A 45 -10.73 28.04 0.20
CA GLY A 45 -9.59 28.93 0.28
C GLY A 45 -8.66 28.69 -0.92
N PRO A 46 -7.79 29.66 -1.28
CA PRO A 46 -6.97 29.57 -2.48
C PRO A 46 -6.34 28.19 -2.60
N ARG A 47 -6.72 27.45 -3.66
CA ARG A 47 -6.24 26.08 -3.90
C ARG A 47 -4.73 26.17 -3.98
N ARG A 48 -4.02 25.64 -2.96
CA ARG A 48 -2.55 25.60 -2.99
C ARG A 48 -2.15 24.89 -4.28
N VAL A 49 -1.48 25.63 -5.15
CA VAL A 49 -0.98 25.07 -6.40
C VAL A 49 0.02 23.97 -6.03
N PRO A 50 -0.19 22.71 -6.47
CA PRO A 50 0.78 21.65 -6.23
C PRO A 50 2.15 22.07 -6.76
N PRO A 51 3.26 21.76 -6.06
CA PRO A 51 4.59 22.04 -6.57
C PRO A 51 4.79 21.37 -7.94
N THR A 52 5.53 22.03 -8.83
CA THR A 52 5.82 21.50 -10.16
C THR A 52 6.68 20.22 -10.07
N PRO A 53 6.62 19.31 -11.06
CA PRO A 53 7.46 18.12 -11.10
C PRO A 53 8.97 18.42 -10.95
N MET A 54 9.45 19.51 -11.55
CA MET A 54 10.84 19.95 -11.41
C MET A 54 11.20 20.36 -9.98
N LYS A 55 10.29 21.07 -9.30
CA LYS A 55 10.50 21.46 -7.90
C LYS A 55 10.51 20.24 -6.99
N LEU A 56 9.60 19.30 -7.21
CA LEU A 56 9.57 18.03 -6.48
C LEU A 56 10.88 17.24 -6.69
N ASP A 57 11.41 17.20 -7.91
CA ASP A 57 12.69 16.55 -8.20
C ASP A 57 13.86 17.18 -7.45
N THR A 58 13.94 18.51 -7.48
CA THR A 58 15.00 19.25 -6.77
C THR A 58 14.98 18.92 -5.27
N LEU A 59 13.80 19.01 -4.64
CA LEU A 59 13.63 18.74 -3.20
C LEU A 59 13.98 17.29 -2.83
N ARG A 60 13.64 16.33 -3.70
CA ARG A 60 14.00 14.93 -3.49
C ARG A 60 15.51 14.72 -3.56
N ARG A 61 16.16 15.25 -4.59
CA ARG A 61 17.61 15.10 -4.79
C ARG A 61 18.41 15.71 -3.64
N GLU A 62 17.98 16.86 -3.12
CA GLU A 62 18.56 17.49 -1.93
C GLU A 62 18.45 16.58 -0.70
N ALA A 63 17.26 16.07 -0.40
CA ALA A 63 17.04 15.15 0.73
C ALA A 63 17.82 13.84 0.59
N VAL A 64 17.90 13.27 -0.62
CA VAL A 64 18.70 12.08 -0.90
C VAL A 64 20.19 12.35 -0.69
N ALA A 65 20.71 13.47 -1.20
CA ALA A 65 22.10 13.84 -1.02
C ALA A 65 22.47 14.00 0.46
N GLU A 66 21.60 14.64 1.25
CA GLU A 66 21.77 14.76 2.70
C GLU A 66 21.81 13.39 3.39
N LEU A 67 20.85 12.50 3.09
CA LEU A 67 20.83 11.15 3.64
C LEU A 67 22.06 10.34 3.24
N MET A 68 22.46 10.38 1.97
CA MET A 68 23.65 9.67 1.48
C MET A 68 24.93 10.17 2.17
N ALA A 69 25.04 11.46 2.47
CA ALA A 69 26.19 12.00 3.22
C ALA A 69 26.29 11.43 4.65
N THR A 70 25.17 11.03 5.25
CA THR A 70 25.17 10.35 6.57
C THR A 70 25.55 8.87 6.52
N LEU A 71 25.65 8.28 5.32
CA LEU A 71 25.90 6.85 5.14
C LEU A 71 27.37 6.51 4.86
N VAL A 72 28.27 7.50 4.84
CA VAL A 72 29.69 7.27 4.51
C VAL A 72 30.30 6.20 5.40
N GLY A 73 30.76 5.10 4.79
CA GLY A 73 31.34 3.94 5.48
C GLY A 73 30.33 2.91 5.99
N ARG A 74 29.03 3.14 5.79
CA ARG A 74 27.90 2.28 6.22
C ARG A 74 26.93 1.97 5.10
N GLU A 75 27.29 2.28 3.85
CA GLU A 75 26.42 2.21 2.67
C GLU A 75 25.86 0.80 2.42
N ASN A 76 26.66 -0.21 2.75
CA ASN A 76 26.35 -1.62 2.54
C ASN A 76 25.76 -2.30 3.77
N GLU A 77 25.65 -1.60 4.90
CA GLU A 77 24.98 -2.16 6.07
C GLU A 77 23.48 -2.35 5.78
N PRO A 78 22.83 -3.35 6.40
CA PRO A 78 21.38 -3.53 6.30
C PRO A 78 20.63 -2.27 6.74
N ALA A 79 19.67 -1.82 5.94
CA ALA A 79 18.85 -0.65 6.22
C ALA A 79 18.13 -0.73 7.57
N GLY A 80 17.73 -1.93 8.00
CA GLY A 80 17.11 -2.17 9.31
C GLY A 80 18.07 -1.99 10.50
N THR A 81 19.37 -1.96 10.26
CA THR A 81 20.42 -1.65 11.25
C THR A 81 20.73 -0.15 11.24
N VAL A 82 20.79 0.46 10.05
CA VAL A 82 21.16 1.88 9.89
C VAL A 82 20.02 2.83 10.26
N PHE A 83 18.79 2.51 9.85
CA PHE A 83 17.63 3.37 10.00
C PHE A 83 16.62 2.82 11.01
N LYS A 84 15.93 3.73 11.70
CA LYS A 84 14.88 3.38 12.66
C LYS A 84 13.55 3.07 11.94
N ASN A 85 12.78 2.14 12.50
CA ASN A 85 11.43 1.78 12.04
C ASN A 85 11.34 1.34 10.56
N VAL A 86 12.38 0.67 10.06
CA VAL A 86 12.31 -0.01 8.75
C VAL A 86 11.48 -1.28 8.90
N LYS A 87 10.24 -1.28 8.40
CA LYS A 87 9.33 -2.43 8.50
C LYS A 87 9.52 -3.44 7.38
N LEU A 88 9.81 -2.97 6.17
CA LEU A 88 10.04 -3.75 4.96
C LEU A 88 11.44 -3.45 4.42
N HIS A 89 12.03 -4.38 3.65
CA HIS A 89 13.38 -4.22 3.06
C HIS A 89 14.52 -4.04 4.09
N LYS A 90 14.39 -4.61 5.29
CA LYS A 90 15.38 -4.48 6.37
C LYS A 90 16.80 -4.92 5.98
N THR A 91 16.92 -5.93 5.12
CA THR A 91 18.20 -6.52 4.71
C THR A 91 18.80 -5.83 3.48
N MET A 92 18.09 -4.88 2.88
CA MET A 92 18.60 -4.12 1.75
C MET A 92 19.76 -3.23 2.21
N PRO A 93 20.84 -3.10 1.44
CA PRO A 93 21.89 -2.11 1.70
C PRO A 93 21.32 -0.71 1.93
N ALA A 94 21.83 0.02 2.91
CA ALA A 94 21.32 1.34 3.28
C ALA A 94 21.31 2.34 2.11
N LYS A 95 22.36 2.31 1.26
CA LYS A 95 22.42 3.13 0.05
C LYS A 95 21.29 2.78 -0.92
N GLU A 96 21.11 1.49 -1.22
CA GLU A 96 20.04 1.03 -2.12
C GLU A 96 18.66 1.36 -1.57
N PHE A 97 18.49 1.28 -0.25
CA PHE A 97 17.24 1.65 0.41
C PHE A 97 16.88 3.12 0.20
N VAL A 98 17.86 4.03 0.37
CA VAL A 98 17.64 5.47 0.11
C VAL A 98 17.36 5.73 -1.37
N THR A 99 18.08 5.09 -2.28
CA THR A 99 17.81 5.19 -3.73
C THR A 99 16.40 4.70 -4.06
N MET A 100 15.96 3.59 -3.48
CA MET A 100 14.61 3.06 -3.67
C MET A 100 13.53 4.02 -3.15
N MET A 101 13.75 4.71 -2.02
CA MET A 101 12.85 5.74 -1.51
C MET A 101 12.64 6.87 -2.52
N ASP A 102 13.70 7.27 -3.23
CA ASP A 102 13.61 8.32 -4.24
C ASP A 102 12.93 7.84 -5.53
N GLU A 103 13.46 6.78 -6.12
CA GLU A 103 13.10 6.37 -7.47
C GLU A 103 11.72 5.71 -7.52
N GLN A 104 11.43 4.83 -6.56
CA GLN A 104 10.21 4.05 -6.60
C GLN A 104 9.03 4.77 -5.95
N PHE A 105 9.27 5.47 -4.83
CA PHE A 105 8.23 6.22 -4.15
C PHE A 105 8.19 7.67 -4.60
N GLY A 106 9.27 8.42 -4.42
CA GLY A 106 9.31 9.85 -4.77
C GLY A 106 8.92 10.12 -6.22
N ARG A 107 9.70 9.59 -7.17
CA ARG A 107 9.42 9.72 -8.61
C ARG A 107 8.17 8.95 -9.02
N GLY A 108 8.04 7.70 -8.59
CA GLY A 108 6.93 6.84 -9.00
C GLY A 108 5.55 7.35 -8.60
N LEU A 109 5.44 8.00 -7.44
CA LEU A 109 4.20 8.59 -6.94
C LEU A 109 4.09 10.09 -7.25
N GLY A 110 5.13 10.72 -7.81
CA GLY A 110 5.15 12.16 -8.09
C GLY A 110 5.02 13.03 -6.84
N VAL A 111 5.67 12.62 -5.75
CA VAL A 111 5.71 13.34 -4.47
C VAL A 111 7.15 13.59 -4.07
N ASN A 112 7.38 14.42 -3.05
CA ASN A 112 8.67 14.49 -2.37
C ASN A 112 8.63 13.71 -1.05
N CYS A 113 9.74 13.70 -0.31
CA CYS A 113 9.88 12.95 0.94
C CYS A 113 8.82 13.32 1.98
N THR A 114 8.43 14.60 2.06
CA THR A 114 7.42 15.09 3.00
C THR A 114 5.98 14.70 2.63
N GLY A 115 5.76 14.11 1.45
CA GLY A 115 4.50 13.48 1.10
C GLY A 115 4.15 12.31 2.02
N CYS A 116 5.17 11.59 2.50
CA CYS A 116 5.00 10.43 3.39
C CYS A 116 5.68 10.58 4.74
N HIS A 117 6.77 11.34 4.84
CA HIS A 117 7.53 11.55 6.07
C HIS A 117 7.22 12.90 6.70
N MET A 118 7.61 13.08 7.97
CA MET A 118 7.42 14.32 8.68
C MET A 118 8.33 15.44 8.13
N ASP A 119 7.82 16.67 8.12
CA ASP A 119 8.53 17.83 7.57
C ASP A 119 9.81 18.19 8.35
N ASN A 120 9.90 17.75 9.61
CA ASN A 120 11.08 17.90 10.47
C ASN A 120 12.16 16.84 10.23
N LYS A 121 12.09 16.10 9.12
CA LYS A 121 13.00 15.00 8.76
C LYS A 121 12.95 13.81 9.72
N ASP A 122 11.89 13.67 10.52
CA ASP A 122 11.63 12.41 11.22
C ASP A 122 11.07 11.37 10.24
N TYR A 123 11.99 10.66 9.58
CA TYR A 123 11.67 9.60 8.62
C TYR A 123 11.10 8.34 9.31
N ALA A 124 11.38 8.15 10.60
CA ALA A 124 10.98 6.97 11.34
C ALA A 124 9.52 7.04 11.82
N SER A 125 8.97 8.24 12.01
CA SER A 125 7.58 8.43 12.43
C SER A 125 6.56 7.76 11.51
N ASP A 126 5.51 7.23 12.12
CA ASP A 126 4.33 6.64 11.47
C ASP A 126 3.10 7.56 11.55
N ALA A 127 3.28 8.81 12.00
CA ALA A 127 2.17 9.76 12.20
C ALA A 127 1.46 10.14 10.89
N ARG A 128 2.16 10.04 9.75
CA ARG A 128 1.57 10.30 8.43
C ARG A 128 0.88 9.06 7.88
N LYS A 129 -0.42 9.17 7.61
CA LYS A 129 -1.23 8.11 6.99
C LYS A 129 -0.65 7.60 5.67
N ASP A 130 -0.03 8.47 4.88
CA ASP A 130 0.46 8.13 3.54
C ASP A 130 1.62 7.13 3.59
N LYS A 131 2.47 7.17 4.63
CA LYS A 131 3.47 6.13 4.89
C LYS A 131 2.83 4.78 5.19
N ILE A 132 1.75 4.77 5.98
CA ILE A 132 1.02 3.54 6.32
C ILE A 132 0.39 2.93 5.08
N ILE A 133 -0.23 3.76 4.23
CA ILE A 133 -0.79 3.34 2.93
C ILE A 133 0.31 2.75 2.04
N ALA A 134 1.44 3.46 1.89
CA ALA A 134 2.57 2.99 1.09
C ALA A 134 3.07 1.61 1.54
N LEU A 135 3.17 1.36 2.85
CA LEU A 135 3.54 0.04 3.39
C LEU A 135 2.56 -1.08 3.00
N GLN A 136 1.25 -0.79 2.95
CA GLN A 136 0.27 -1.77 2.47
C GLN A 136 0.36 -1.96 0.95
N MET A 137 0.62 -0.90 0.19
CA MET A 137 0.83 -0.99 -1.26
C MET A 137 2.05 -1.83 -1.62
N VAL A 138 3.15 -1.74 -0.86
CA VAL A 138 4.31 -2.63 -1.06
C VAL A 138 3.95 -4.09 -0.80
N LYS A 139 3.09 -4.39 0.17
CA LYS A 139 2.62 -5.78 0.39
C LYS A 139 1.77 -6.27 -0.77
N MET A 140 0.83 -5.44 -1.24
CA MET A 140 0.02 -5.75 -2.43
C MET A 140 0.90 -6.01 -3.65
N GLN A 141 1.90 -5.16 -3.89
CA GLN A 141 2.88 -5.32 -4.98
C GLN A 141 3.62 -6.66 -4.90
N ARG A 142 4.11 -7.03 -3.72
CA ARG A 142 4.78 -8.32 -3.49
C ARG A 142 3.84 -9.50 -3.73
N ASP A 143 2.58 -9.38 -3.36
CA ASP A 143 1.55 -10.37 -3.65
C ASP A 143 1.26 -10.48 -5.15
N ILE A 144 1.18 -9.35 -5.86
CA ILE A 144 1.00 -9.33 -7.32
C ILE A 144 2.17 -10.05 -8.01
N ASP A 145 3.39 -9.68 -7.63
CA ASP A 145 4.62 -10.27 -8.16
C ASP A 145 4.66 -11.78 -7.94
N ALA A 146 4.42 -12.22 -6.71
CA ALA A 146 4.54 -13.62 -6.33
C ALA A 146 3.41 -14.50 -6.86
N LYS A 147 2.16 -14.01 -6.86
CA LYS A 147 0.98 -14.83 -7.18
C LYS A 147 0.64 -14.84 -8.65
N TYR A 148 0.97 -13.77 -9.39
CA TYR A 148 0.54 -13.58 -10.77
C TYR A 148 1.72 -13.41 -11.72
N ILE A 149 2.57 -12.39 -11.51
CA ILE A 149 3.64 -12.06 -12.47
C ILE A 149 4.65 -13.21 -12.61
N ALA A 150 5.05 -13.83 -11.51
CA ALA A 150 5.98 -14.97 -11.52
C ALA A 150 5.45 -16.21 -12.29
N LYS A 151 4.17 -16.23 -12.68
CA LYS A 151 3.55 -17.35 -13.42
C LYS A 151 3.34 -17.06 -14.90
N VAL A 152 3.57 -15.84 -15.37
CA VAL A 152 3.44 -15.48 -16.79
C VAL A 152 4.71 -15.95 -17.52
N LYS A 153 4.58 -16.93 -18.40
CA LYS A 153 5.72 -17.59 -19.06
C LYS A 153 6.19 -16.86 -20.31
N GLU A 154 5.32 -16.02 -20.86
CA GLU A 154 5.49 -15.29 -22.10
C GLU A 154 6.19 -13.94 -21.90
N LEU A 155 6.55 -13.56 -20.67
CA LEU A 155 7.29 -12.34 -20.42
C LEU A 155 8.75 -12.51 -20.86
N ASP A 156 9.24 -11.57 -21.66
CA ASP A 156 10.63 -11.53 -22.15
C ASP A 156 11.63 -11.36 -20.99
N ASP A 157 11.21 -10.72 -19.90
CA ASP A 157 11.99 -10.59 -18.67
C ASP A 157 11.77 -11.84 -17.79
N PRO A 158 12.83 -12.59 -17.42
CA PRO A 158 12.71 -13.76 -16.56
C PRO A 158 12.34 -13.43 -15.10
N ARG A 159 12.40 -12.16 -14.68
CA ARG A 159 12.00 -11.69 -13.33
C ARG A 159 11.31 -10.32 -13.38
N PRO A 160 10.17 -10.21 -14.09
CA PRO A 160 9.43 -8.97 -14.14
C PRO A 160 8.91 -8.66 -12.74
N LYS A 161 9.15 -7.44 -12.28
CA LYS A 161 8.61 -6.94 -11.02
C LYS A 161 7.67 -5.80 -11.31
N THR A 162 6.51 -5.83 -10.67
CA THR A 162 5.67 -4.65 -10.64
C THR A 162 6.41 -3.51 -9.98
N THR A 163 6.07 -2.28 -10.36
CA THR A 163 6.62 -1.06 -9.76
C THR A 163 5.49 -0.08 -9.51
N CYS A 164 5.68 0.85 -8.57
CA CYS A 164 4.68 1.89 -8.28
C CYS A 164 4.33 2.70 -9.53
N VAL A 165 5.33 2.92 -10.41
CA VAL A 165 5.21 3.66 -11.67
C VAL A 165 4.18 3.04 -12.61
N MET A 166 4.01 1.73 -12.61
CA MET A 166 3.07 1.06 -13.53
C MET A 166 1.63 1.54 -13.33
N CYS A 167 1.22 1.74 -12.08
CA CYS A 167 -0.10 2.27 -11.76
C CYS A 167 -0.06 3.79 -11.62
N HIS A 168 0.83 4.32 -10.78
CA HIS A 168 0.82 5.72 -10.37
C HIS A 168 1.28 6.68 -11.45
N ARG A 169 2.23 6.29 -12.31
CA ARG A 169 2.73 7.12 -13.42
C ARG A 169 3.11 8.54 -12.99
N GLY A 170 3.64 8.72 -11.78
CA GLY A 170 3.99 10.04 -11.24
C GLY A 170 2.80 10.81 -10.64
N ALA A 171 1.70 10.15 -10.32
CA ALA A 171 0.54 10.73 -9.64
C ALA A 171 0.25 10.00 -8.32
N GLY A 172 0.21 10.74 -7.21
CA GLY A 172 -0.02 10.17 -5.88
C GLY A 172 -1.42 9.60 -5.68
N HIS A 173 -2.40 10.12 -6.42
CA HIS A 173 -3.76 9.60 -6.47
C HIS A 173 -4.06 9.07 -7.86
N LEU A 174 -4.46 7.81 -7.92
CA LEU A 174 -4.90 7.14 -9.14
C LEU A 174 -6.32 7.60 -9.45
N THR A 175 -6.58 7.97 -10.70
CA THR A 175 -7.94 8.05 -11.19
C THR A 175 -8.42 6.64 -11.50
N THR A 176 -9.67 6.32 -11.16
CA THR A 176 -10.30 5.05 -11.54
C THR A 176 -10.88 5.11 -12.95
N GLU A 177 -10.95 6.31 -13.52
CA GLU A 177 -11.50 6.60 -14.84
C GLU A 177 -10.50 7.44 -15.63
N MET A 178 -10.62 7.37 -16.95
CA MET A 178 -9.91 8.24 -17.88
C MET A 178 -10.85 9.35 -18.36
N ASP A 179 -10.33 10.57 -18.54
CA ASP A 179 -11.12 11.64 -19.15
C ASP A 179 -11.54 11.24 -20.58
N VAL A 180 -12.80 11.49 -20.91
CA VAL A 180 -13.29 11.33 -22.29
C VAL A 180 -12.57 12.37 -23.15
N PRO A 181 -11.84 11.96 -24.22
CA PRO A 181 -11.20 12.92 -25.10
C PRO A 181 -12.25 13.85 -25.72
N THR A 182 -12.21 15.13 -25.35
CA THR A 182 -13.11 16.17 -25.92
C THR A 182 -12.55 16.81 -27.18
N ALA A 183 -11.31 16.45 -27.55
CA ALA A 183 -10.64 16.87 -28.76
C ALA A 183 -9.71 15.76 -29.29
N PRO A 184 -9.37 15.76 -30.59
CA PRO A 184 -8.41 14.82 -31.16
C PRO A 184 -7.05 14.93 -30.44
N VAL A 185 -6.50 13.80 -30.00
CA VAL A 185 -5.15 13.75 -29.41
C VAL A 185 -4.14 14.16 -30.50
N PRO A 186 -3.32 15.20 -30.29
CA PRO A 186 -2.28 15.56 -31.25
C PRO A 186 -1.37 14.36 -31.50
N GLN A 187 -1.35 13.87 -32.74
CA GLN A 187 -0.45 12.80 -33.12
C GLN A 187 0.98 13.30 -32.95
N ARG A 188 1.72 12.76 -31.98
CA ARG A 188 3.13 13.07 -31.81
C ARG A 188 3.83 12.60 -33.09
N LYS A 189 4.34 13.54 -33.90
CA LYS A 189 5.13 13.19 -35.09
C LYS A 189 6.27 12.30 -34.61
N ARG A 190 6.27 11.04 -35.05
CA ARG A 190 7.43 10.15 -34.94
C ARG A 190 8.47 10.74 -35.88
N GLY A 191 9.43 11.46 -35.29
CA GLY A 191 10.66 11.88 -35.95
C GLY A 191 11.68 10.76 -35.92
#